data_AF-A0A0G3V875-F1
#
_entry.id   AF-A0A0G3V875-F1
#
_cell.length_a   1.000
_cell.length_b   1.000
_cell.length_c   1.000
_cell.angle_alpha   90.00
_cell.angle_beta   90.00
_cell.angle_gamma   90.00
#
_symmetry.space_group_name_H-M   'P 1'
#
loop_
_entity.id
_entity.type
_entity.pdbx_description
1 polymer ?
#
loop_
_entity_poly.entity_id
_entity_poly.type
_entity_poly.pdbx_seq_one_letter_code
_entity_poly.pdbx_strand_id
1 'polypeptide(L)'
;MHALASSISYNILHAGVSPLEKMARTALVYAALILVLRFVGRRTLAQLNPFDLVVLLLLSNVVQNAIIGPDNSVMGGVIGAFTLVGLNEIVVRVARRHARLNDILAGRRSELISDGKINERGLKSTGLNEAELTEFIHADSLDDVERMTLLPGGKIDVHKKGPAEAATRADLARVSEQLAALQVAVAALSKN
;
A
#
# COMPACT_ATOMS: atom_id res chain seq x y z
N MET A 1 -7.99 -0.95 51.00
CA MET A 1 -7.16 -0.97 49.77
C MET A 1 -7.02 -2.38 49.16
N HIS A 2 -6.89 -3.47 49.92
CA HIS A 2 -6.81 -4.83 49.36
C HIS A 2 -8.07 -5.34 48.61
N ALA A 3 -9.27 -4.95 49.03
CA ALA A 3 -10.52 -5.37 48.38
C ALA A 3 -10.78 -4.70 47.02
N LEU A 4 -10.19 -3.53 46.77
CA LEU A 4 -10.24 -2.86 45.47
C LEU A 4 -9.24 -3.48 44.50
N ALA A 5 -8.06 -3.86 44.98
CA ALA A 5 -7.07 -4.54 44.15
C ALA A 5 -7.58 -5.91 43.68
N SER A 6 -8.22 -6.69 44.57
CA SER A 6 -8.77 -8.00 44.19
C SER A 6 -9.94 -7.90 43.21
N SER A 7 -10.85 -6.93 43.37
CA SER A 7 -11.97 -6.74 42.44
C SER A 7 -11.51 -6.21 41.07
N ILE A 8 -10.50 -5.33 41.05
CA ILE A 8 -9.84 -4.86 39.83
C ILE A 8 -9.17 -6.05 39.13
N SER A 9 -8.38 -6.87 39.83
CA SER A 9 -7.74 -8.05 39.25
C SER A 9 -8.74 -9.09 38.75
N TYR A 10 -9.86 -9.31 39.45
CA TYR A 10 -10.89 -10.26 39.03
C TYR A 10 -11.62 -9.81 37.75
N ASN A 11 -12.00 -8.54 37.63
CA ASN A 11 -12.63 -7.98 36.42
C ASN A 11 -11.68 -7.88 35.22
N ILE A 12 -10.37 -7.74 35.46
CA ILE A 12 -9.36 -7.71 34.38
C ILE A 12 -9.21 -9.09 33.72
N LEU A 13 -9.31 -10.16 34.51
CA LEU A 13 -9.09 -11.54 34.06
C LEU A 13 -10.39 -12.24 33.63
N HIS A 14 -11.55 -11.85 34.16
CA HIS A 14 -12.83 -12.44 33.75
C HIS A 14 -13.53 -11.52 32.75
N ALA A 15 -13.46 -11.90 31.49
CA ALA A 15 -14.36 -11.37 30.48
C ALA A 15 -15.80 -11.73 30.87
N GLY A 16 -16.67 -10.74 31.12
CA GLY A 16 -18.09 -10.96 31.42
C GLY A 16 -18.86 -11.55 30.23
N VAL A 17 -18.24 -11.57 29.05
CA VAL A 17 -18.79 -12.08 27.78
C VAL A 17 -18.02 -13.32 27.35
N SER A 18 -18.74 -14.35 26.85
CA SER A 18 -18.15 -15.61 26.39
C SER A 18 -17.02 -15.37 25.37
N PRO A 19 -15.86 -16.07 25.49
CA PRO A 19 -14.76 -15.93 24.53
C PRO A 19 -15.19 -16.16 23.07
N LEU A 20 -16.12 -17.10 22.84
CA LEU A 20 -16.64 -17.39 21.50
C LEU A 20 -17.42 -16.21 20.90
N GLU A 21 -18.21 -15.52 21.73
CA GLU A 21 -18.95 -14.33 21.28
C GLU A 21 -17.97 -13.21 20.88
N LYS A 22 -16.90 -13.01 21.65
CA LYS A 22 -15.84 -12.04 21.31
C LYS A 22 -15.18 -12.38 19.98
N MET A 23 -14.87 -13.66 19.76
CA MET A 23 -14.27 -14.11 18.50
C MET A 23 -15.20 -13.86 17.32
N ALA A 24 -16.48 -14.23 17.44
CA ALA A 24 -17.48 -14.04 16.40
C ALA A 24 -17.71 -12.55 16.08
N ARG A 25 -17.81 -11.71 17.11
CA ARG A 25 -17.93 -10.25 16.96
C ARG A 25 -16.72 -9.65 16.26
N THR A 26 -15.52 -10.04 16.68
CA THR A 26 -14.26 -9.60 16.05
C THR A 26 -14.21 -10.02 14.57
N ALA A 27 -14.62 -11.25 14.26
CA ALA A 27 -14.68 -11.75 12.89
C ALA A 27 -15.68 -10.98 12.02
N LEU A 28 -16.87 -10.67 12.56
CA LEU A 28 -17.88 -9.87 11.86
C LEU A 28 -17.36 -8.45 11.57
N VAL A 29 -16.76 -7.79 12.56
CA VAL A 29 -16.21 -6.44 12.39
C VAL A 29 -15.05 -6.44 11.39
N TYR A 30 -14.17 -7.45 11.45
CA TYR A 30 -13.09 -7.59 10.47
C TYR A 30 -13.61 -7.80 9.05
N ALA A 31 -14.64 -8.63 8.86
CA ALA A 31 -15.28 -8.81 7.56
C ALA A 31 -15.90 -7.51 7.04
N ALA A 32 -16.59 -6.75 7.90
CA ALA A 32 -17.12 -5.44 7.55
C ALA A 32 -16.01 -4.44 7.19
N LEU A 33 -14.90 -4.45 7.93
CA LEU A 33 -13.74 -3.60 7.66
C LEU A 33 -13.11 -3.92 6.29
N ILE A 34 -12.99 -5.19 5.92
CA ILE A 34 -12.53 -5.58 4.58
C ILE A 34 -13.45 -5.00 3.50
N LEU A 35 -14.77 -5.03 3.69
CA LEU A 35 -15.71 -4.45 2.74
C LEU A 35 -15.53 -2.93 2.63
N VAL A 36 -15.41 -2.21 3.75
CA VAL A 36 -15.18 -0.76 3.76
C VAL A 36 -13.86 -0.42 3.07
N LEU A 37 -12.76 -1.09 3.43
CA LEU A 37 -11.46 -0.89 2.79
C LEU A 37 -11.50 -1.22 1.31
N ARG A 38 -12.33 -2.18 0.89
CA ARG A 38 -12.55 -2.48 -0.52
C ARG A 38 -13.26 -1.35 -1.27
N PHE A 39 -14.20 -0.65 -0.63
CA PHE A 39 -14.84 0.55 -1.19
C PHE A 39 -13.87 1.74 -1.26
N VAL A 40 -13.02 1.92 -0.25
CA VAL A 40 -11.98 2.97 -0.23
C VAL A 40 -10.91 2.72 -1.30
N GLY A 41 -10.63 1.45 -1.58
CA GLY A 41 -10.34 0.95 -2.92
C GLY A 41 -9.27 1.71 -3.70
N ARG A 42 -8.03 1.23 -3.60
CA ARG A 42 -6.93 1.39 -4.58
C ARG A 42 -6.06 2.64 -4.47
N ARG A 43 -6.38 3.60 -3.61
CA ARG A 43 -5.43 4.66 -3.27
C ARG A 43 -4.31 4.08 -2.40
N THR A 44 -3.08 4.21 -2.87
CA THR A 44 -1.88 3.80 -2.15
C THR A 44 -1.84 4.49 -0.79
N LEU A 45 -1.35 3.84 0.27
CA LEU A 45 -1.11 4.52 1.57
C LEU A 45 -0.26 5.79 1.42
N ALA A 46 0.62 5.82 0.41
CA ALA A 46 1.46 6.96 0.06
C ALA A 46 0.72 8.12 -0.63
N GLN A 47 -0.53 7.92 -1.06
CA GLN A 47 -1.36 8.89 -1.77
C GLN A 47 -2.68 9.19 -1.06
N LEU A 48 -2.78 8.84 0.22
CA LEU A 48 -3.95 9.21 0.99
C LEU A 48 -4.00 10.72 1.16
N ASN A 49 -5.09 11.32 0.71
CA ASN A 49 -5.34 12.73 0.93
C ASN A 49 -5.54 12.96 2.46
N PRO A 50 -5.21 14.13 3.02
CA PRO A 50 -5.57 14.51 4.38
C PRO A 50 -7.01 14.13 4.81
N PHE A 51 -8.00 14.25 3.91
CA PHE A 51 -9.37 13.83 4.21
C PHE A 51 -9.51 12.30 4.41
N ASP A 52 -8.80 11.50 3.61
CA ASP A 52 -8.79 10.04 3.73
C ASP A 52 -8.18 9.60 5.07
N LEU A 53 -7.16 10.33 5.55
CA LEU A 53 -6.56 10.10 6.87
C LEU A 53 -7.55 10.35 8.01
N VAL A 54 -8.35 11.41 7.93
CA VAL A 54 -9.40 11.69 8.94
C VAL A 54 -10.42 10.55 8.99
N VAL A 55 -10.89 10.08 7.82
CA VAL A 55 -11.83 8.96 7.74
C VAL A 55 -11.21 7.68 8.31
N LEU A 56 -9.94 7.39 8.00
CA LEU A 56 -9.24 6.23 8.52
C LEU A 56 -9.09 6.26 10.05
N LEU A 57 -8.79 7.43 10.62
CA LEU A 57 -8.69 7.63 12.07
C LEU A 57 -10.04 7.43 12.77
N LEU A 58 -11.11 8.02 12.22
CA LEU A 58 -12.46 7.86 12.76
C LEU A 58 -12.92 6.39 12.66
N LEU A 59 -12.65 5.73 11.53
CA LEU A 59 -12.96 4.33 11.32
C LEU A 59 -12.21 3.43 12.31
N SER A 60 -10.93 3.70 12.58
CA SER A 60 -10.14 2.97 13.57
C SER A 60 -10.79 2.99 14.96
N ASN A 61 -11.25 4.16 15.40
CA ASN A 61 -11.94 4.32 16.69
C ASN A 61 -13.27 3.53 16.73
N VAL A 62 -14.08 3.65 15.68
CA VAL A 62 -15.35 2.92 15.56
C VAL A 62 -15.12 1.40 15.58
N VAL A 63 -14.13 0.92 14.83
CA VAL A 63 -13.76 -0.51 14.79
C VAL A 63 -13.26 -0.98 16.15
N GLN A 64 -12.41 -0.21 16.83
CA GLN A 64 -11.92 -0.53 18.16
C GLN A 64 -13.08 -0.69 19.15
N ASN A 65 -14.01 0.27 19.17
CA ASN A 65 -15.20 0.21 20.03
C ASN A 65 -16.13 -0.96 19.67
N ALA A 66 -16.23 -1.30 18.38
CA ALA A 66 -17.05 -2.43 17.94
C ALA A 66 -16.46 -3.80 18.35
N ILE A 67 -15.12 -3.93 18.33
CA ILE A 67 -14.42 -5.16 18.74
C ILE A 67 -14.43 -5.31 20.27
N ILE A 68 -14.07 -4.24 21.00
CA ILE A 68 -13.93 -4.27 22.47
C ILE A 68 -15.30 -4.21 23.16
N GLY A 69 -16.23 -3.42 22.64
CA GLY A 69 -17.54 -3.20 23.25
C GLY A 69 -17.43 -2.62 24.68
N PRO A 70 -18.35 -2.94 25.61
CA PRO A 70 -18.29 -2.48 27.01
C PRO A 70 -17.20 -3.19 27.84
N ASP A 71 -16.38 -4.03 27.20
CA ASP A 71 -15.57 -5.04 27.86
C ASP A 71 -14.11 -4.60 27.93
N ASN A 72 -13.76 -3.84 28.97
CA ASN A 72 -12.42 -3.28 29.18
C ASN A 72 -11.41 -4.27 29.81
N SER A 73 -11.69 -5.58 29.74
CA SER A 73 -10.84 -6.62 30.29
C SER A 73 -9.57 -6.84 29.44
N VAL A 74 -8.40 -6.94 30.09
CA VAL A 74 -7.12 -7.19 29.39
C VAL A 74 -7.18 -8.52 28.64
N MET A 75 -7.81 -9.53 29.25
CA MET A 75 -7.98 -10.84 28.61
C MET A 75 -8.88 -10.75 27.35
N GLY A 76 -9.91 -9.90 27.38
CA GLY A 76 -10.73 -9.60 26.20
C GLY A 76 -9.94 -8.96 25.07
N GLY A 77 -9.11 -7.96 25.38
CA GLY A 77 -8.24 -7.30 24.40
C GLY A 77 -7.22 -8.26 23.77
N VAL A 78 -6.59 -9.11 24.57
CA VAL A 78 -5.64 -10.12 24.08
C VAL A 78 -6.33 -11.14 23.16
N ILE A 79 -7.48 -11.68 23.56
CA ILE A 79 -8.26 -12.62 22.72
C ILE A 79 -8.68 -11.94 21.41
N GLY A 80 -9.17 -10.70 21.47
CA GLY A 80 -9.54 -9.92 20.28
C GLY A 80 -8.35 -9.72 19.34
N ALA A 81 -7.19 -9.32 19.86
CA ALA A 81 -5.98 -9.12 19.08
C ALA A 81 -5.51 -10.42 18.40
N PHE A 82 -5.42 -11.53 19.13
CA PHE A 82 -5.04 -12.83 18.56
C PHE A 82 -6.05 -13.32 17.53
N THR A 83 -7.35 -13.11 17.77
CA THR A 83 -8.40 -13.46 16.82
C THR A 83 -8.25 -12.65 15.53
N LEU A 84 -8.03 -11.34 15.65
CA LEU A 84 -7.88 -10.44 14.51
C LEU A 84 -6.65 -10.82 13.67
N VAL A 85 -5.49 -11.02 14.31
CA VAL A 85 -4.25 -11.43 13.63
C VAL A 85 -4.40 -12.81 13.00
N GLY A 86 -4.97 -13.77 13.72
CA GLY A 86 -5.22 -15.11 13.20
C GLY A 86 -6.17 -15.11 12.00
N LEU A 87 -7.25 -14.32 12.07
CA LEU A 87 -8.20 -14.19 10.97
C LEU A 87 -7.56 -13.51 9.76
N ASN A 88 -6.72 -12.50 9.98
CA ASN A 88 -5.95 -11.87 8.91
C ASN A 88 -5.02 -12.87 8.22
N GLU A 89 -4.26 -13.67 8.97
CA GLU A 89 -3.40 -14.70 8.41
C GLU A 89 -4.17 -15.75 7.60
N ILE A 90 -5.36 -16.15 8.09
CA ILE A 90 -6.24 -17.07 7.35
C ILE A 90 -6.68 -16.43 6.04
N VAL A 91 -7.19 -15.19 6.07
CA VAL A 91 -7.65 -14.48 4.86
C VAL A 91 -6.52 -14.34 3.86
N VAL A 92 -5.33 -13.91 4.28
CA VAL A 92 -4.17 -13.77 3.40
C VAL A 92 -3.75 -15.12 2.81
N ARG A 93 -3.72 -16.19 3.61
CA ARG A 93 -3.37 -17.54 3.13
C ARG A 93 -4.38 -18.07 2.13
N VAL A 94 -5.68 -17.88 2.39
CA VAL A 94 -6.77 -18.29 1.49
C VAL A 94 -6.73 -17.47 0.20
N ALA A 95 -6.46 -16.16 0.29
CA ALA A 95 -6.31 -15.27 -0.86
C ALA A 95 -5.18 -15.73 -1.77
N ARG A 96 -4.00 -16.03 -1.23
CA ARG A 96 -2.87 -16.55 -2.02
C ARG A 96 -3.19 -17.85 -2.77
N ARG A 97 -4.09 -18.69 -2.24
CA ARG A 97 -4.48 -19.95 -2.87
C ARG A 97 -5.55 -19.76 -3.95
N HIS A 98 -6.33 -18.68 -3.90
CA HIS A 98 -7.45 -18.43 -4.82
C HIS A 98 -7.23 -17.11 -5.56
N ALA A 99 -6.85 -17.19 -6.84
CA ALA A 99 -6.57 -16.01 -7.68
C ALA A 99 -7.70 -14.96 -7.64
N ARG A 100 -8.97 -15.39 -7.66
CA ARG A 100 -10.12 -14.48 -7.55
C ARG A 100 -10.19 -13.72 -6.22
N LEU A 101 -9.90 -14.38 -5.10
CA LEU A 101 -9.88 -13.72 -3.79
C LEU A 101 -8.69 -12.77 -3.69
N ASN A 102 -7.54 -13.15 -4.23
CA ASN A 102 -6.39 -12.27 -4.34
C ASN A 102 -6.72 -11.00 -5.15
N ASP A 103 -7.38 -11.14 -6.30
CA ASP A 103 -7.80 -10.02 -7.15
C ASP A 103 -8.83 -9.11 -6.48
N ILE A 104 -9.71 -9.67 -5.64
CA ILE A 104 -10.70 -8.91 -4.86
C ILE A 104 -10.01 -8.14 -3.74
N LEU A 105 -9.10 -8.78 -3.00
CA LEU A 105 -8.46 -8.20 -1.81
C LEU A 105 -7.29 -7.27 -2.15
N ALA A 106 -6.34 -7.73 -2.96
CA ALA A 106 -5.15 -6.97 -3.34
C ALA A 106 -5.38 -6.09 -4.60
N GLY A 107 -6.49 -6.29 -5.31
CA GLY A 107 -6.71 -5.63 -6.60
C GLY A 107 -6.08 -6.42 -7.76
N ARG A 108 -6.49 -6.06 -8.98
CA ARG A 108 -5.95 -6.66 -10.20
C ARG A 108 -4.79 -5.82 -10.72
N ARG A 109 -3.84 -6.49 -11.37
CA ARG A 109 -2.86 -5.80 -12.22
C ARG A 109 -3.61 -5.01 -13.29
N SER A 110 -3.30 -3.74 -13.44
CA SER A 110 -3.93 -2.86 -14.43
C SER A 110 -2.86 -2.09 -15.18
N GLU A 111 -2.82 -2.24 -16.50
CA GLU A 111 -1.96 -1.43 -17.36
C GLU A 111 -2.54 -0.01 -17.45
N LEU A 112 -1.73 0.98 -17.07
CA LEU A 112 -2.06 2.40 -17.11
C LEU A 112 -1.53 3.05 -18.38
N ILE A 113 -0.32 2.67 -18.81
CA ILE A 113 0.29 3.08 -20.09
C ILE A 113 0.80 1.83 -20.79
N SER A 114 0.47 1.69 -22.07
CA SER A 114 0.90 0.59 -22.92
C SER A 114 1.37 1.15 -24.26
N ASP A 115 2.60 0.81 -24.65
CA ASP A 115 3.29 1.31 -25.86
C ASP A 115 3.28 2.85 -25.96
N GLY A 116 3.48 3.53 -24.82
CA GLY A 116 3.46 4.98 -24.72
C GLY A 116 2.11 5.65 -24.93
N LYS A 117 1.01 4.88 -24.93
CA LYS A 117 -0.36 5.41 -24.95
C LYS A 117 -1.07 5.16 -23.63
N ILE A 118 -1.78 6.18 -23.16
CA ILE A 118 -2.58 6.08 -21.93
C ILE A 118 -3.74 5.12 -22.16
N ASN A 119 -3.88 4.15 -21.25
CA ASN A 119 -5.01 3.23 -21.23
C ASN A 119 -6.13 3.82 -20.36
N GLU A 120 -7.07 4.54 -21.00
CA GLU A 120 -8.22 5.13 -20.31
C GLU A 120 -9.07 4.11 -19.53
N ARG A 121 -9.20 2.88 -20.04
CA ARG A 121 -9.95 1.83 -19.34
C ARG A 121 -9.22 1.41 -18.06
N GLY A 122 -7.89 1.35 -18.12
CA GLY A 122 -7.01 1.13 -16.97
C GLY A 122 -7.24 2.19 -15.91
N LEU A 123 -7.08 3.46 -16.28
CA LEU A 123 -7.27 4.64 -15.41
C LEU A 123 -8.67 4.69 -14.77
N LYS A 124 -9.74 4.53 -15.56
CA LYS A 124 -11.12 4.49 -15.05
C LYS A 124 -11.33 3.34 -14.06
N SER A 125 -10.73 2.18 -14.32
CA SER A 125 -10.86 1.03 -13.42
C SER A 125 -10.09 1.19 -12.11
N THR A 126 -9.04 2.00 -12.11
CA THR A 126 -8.19 2.26 -10.94
C THR A 126 -8.58 3.54 -10.20
N GLY A 127 -9.43 4.38 -10.79
CA GLY A 127 -9.79 5.70 -10.24
C GLY A 127 -8.63 6.70 -10.28
N LEU A 128 -7.64 6.44 -11.13
CA LEU A 128 -6.47 7.29 -11.29
C LEU A 128 -6.69 8.29 -12.42
N ASN A 129 -6.11 9.47 -12.30
CA ASN A 129 -6.08 10.51 -13.32
C ASN A 129 -4.67 10.69 -13.89
N GLU A 130 -4.57 11.29 -15.07
CA GLU A 130 -3.29 11.56 -15.74
C GLU A 130 -2.34 12.40 -14.89
N ALA A 131 -2.87 13.40 -14.17
CA ALA A 131 -2.08 14.23 -13.24
C ALA A 131 -1.46 13.43 -12.09
N GLU A 132 -2.10 12.34 -11.66
CA GLU A 132 -1.52 11.47 -10.64
C GLU A 132 -0.40 10.61 -11.25
N LEU A 133 -0.51 10.24 -12.54
CA LEU A 133 0.54 9.49 -13.24
C LEU A 133 1.84 10.30 -13.37
N THR A 134 1.75 11.59 -13.72
CA THR A 134 2.92 12.47 -13.83
C THR A 134 3.58 12.71 -12.47
N GLU A 135 2.78 12.80 -11.40
CA GLU A 135 3.27 12.86 -10.02
C GLU A 135 4.06 11.59 -9.64
N PHE A 136 3.56 10.40 -9.99
CA PHE A 136 4.25 9.14 -9.70
C PHE A 136 5.65 9.05 -10.31
N ILE A 137 5.83 9.56 -11.53
CA ILE A 137 7.12 9.52 -12.25
C ILE A 137 7.98 10.75 -12.01
N HIS A 138 7.49 11.74 -11.24
CA HIS A 138 8.14 13.03 -11.01
C HIS A 138 8.58 13.70 -12.32
N ALA A 139 7.68 13.73 -13.31
CA ALA A 139 7.98 14.29 -14.62
C ALA A 139 6.84 15.18 -15.13
N ASP A 140 7.20 16.14 -15.98
CA ASP A 140 6.25 17.09 -16.57
C ASP A 140 5.41 16.46 -17.69
N SER A 141 5.86 15.36 -18.32
CA SER A 141 5.10 14.63 -19.32
C SER A 141 5.30 13.11 -19.24
N LEU A 142 4.34 12.36 -19.80
CA LEU A 142 4.33 10.90 -19.87
C LEU A 142 5.00 10.36 -21.14
N ASP A 143 5.56 11.23 -21.99
CA ASP A 143 6.07 10.87 -23.33
C ASP A 143 7.23 9.87 -23.28
N ASP A 144 8.04 9.96 -22.22
CA ASP A 144 9.19 9.09 -21.96
C ASP A 144 8.81 7.74 -21.34
N VAL A 145 7.53 7.48 -21.07
CA VAL A 145 7.07 6.21 -20.49
C VAL A 145 6.63 5.25 -21.59
N GLU A 146 7.24 4.08 -21.64
CA GLU A 146 6.85 3.00 -22.56
C GLU A 146 5.71 2.18 -21.98
N ARG A 147 5.84 1.80 -20.70
CA ARG A 147 4.85 1.00 -20.00
C ARG A 147 4.73 1.41 -18.54
N MET A 148 3.51 1.54 -18.05
CA MET A 148 3.22 1.81 -16.65
C MET A 148 2.13 0.85 -16.19
N THR A 149 2.41 0.09 -15.13
CA THR A 149 1.49 -0.93 -14.62
C THR A 149 1.24 -0.74 -13.14
N LEU A 150 -0.03 -0.68 -12.75
CA LEU A 150 -0.45 -0.79 -11.35
C LEU A 150 -0.48 -2.27 -10.96
N LEU A 151 0.33 -2.64 -9.98
CA LEU A 151 0.37 -3.96 -9.39
C LEU A 151 -0.66 -4.12 -8.27
N PRO A 152 -1.05 -5.36 -7.94
CA PRO A 152 -1.81 -5.65 -6.73
C PRO A 152 -1.12 -5.04 -5.49
N GLY A 153 -1.90 -4.43 -4.60
CA GLY A 153 -1.40 -3.69 -3.44
C GLY A 153 -1.01 -2.24 -3.73
N GLY A 154 -1.28 -1.71 -4.93
CA GLY A 154 -1.12 -0.29 -5.27
C GLY A 154 0.32 0.12 -5.62
N LYS A 155 1.24 -0.82 -5.81
CA LYS A 155 2.58 -0.52 -6.30
C LYS A 155 2.54 -0.19 -7.78
N ILE A 156 3.38 0.74 -8.23
CA ILE A 156 3.51 1.10 -9.64
C ILE A 156 4.85 0.65 -10.17
N ASP A 157 4.81 -0.02 -11.33
CA ASP A 157 5.96 -0.43 -12.11
C ASP A 157 6.03 0.43 -13.38
N VAL A 158 7.18 1.05 -13.64
CA VAL A 158 7.37 2.03 -14.72
C VAL A 158 8.57 1.61 -15.57
N HIS A 159 8.34 1.50 -16.87
CA HIS A 159 9.35 1.23 -17.89
C HIS A 159 9.41 2.44 -18.82
N LYS A 160 10.59 3.07 -18.93
CA LYS A 160 10.81 4.26 -19.77
C LYS A 160 11.25 3.86 -21.18
N LYS A 161 10.92 4.68 -22.18
CA LYS A 161 11.38 4.54 -23.57
C LYS A 161 12.88 4.87 -23.63
N GLY A 162 13.69 3.95 -24.13
CA GLY A 162 15.14 4.11 -24.25
C GLY A 162 15.92 3.20 -23.30
N PRO A 163 17.25 3.07 -23.49
CA PRO A 163 18.04 2.07 -22.78
C PRO A 163 17.95 2.31 -21.28
N ALA A 164 17.20 1.45 -20.60
CA ALA A 164 17.14 1.34 -19.17
C ALA A 164 18.46 0.78 -18.66
N GLU A 165 19.47 1.63 -18.55
CA GLU A 165 20.62 1.36 -17.70
C GLU A 165 21.10 2.70 -17.15
N ALA A 166 20.98 2.86 -15.82
CA ALA A 166 21.76 3.87 -15.13
C ALA A 166 23.20 3.73 -15.64
N ALA A 167 23.72 4.76 -16.31
CA ALA A 167 24.97 4.70 -17.09
C ALA A 167 25.98 3.76 -16.41
N THR A 168 26.29 2.64 -17.06
CA THR A 168 27.22 1.67 -16.48
C THR A 168 28.55 2.40 -16.27
N ARG A 169 29.37 2.00 -15.29
CA ARG A 169 30.71 2.60 -15.12
C ARG A 169 31.53 2.61 -16.43
N ALA A 170 31.28 1.63 -17.29
CA ALA A 170 31.85 1.55 -18.63
C ALA A 170 31.39 2.69 -19.56
N ASP A 171 30.15 3.14 -19.47
CA ASP A 171 29.61 4.23 -20.30
C ASP A 171 30.12 5.59 -19.82
N LEU A 172 30.23 5.79 -18.49
CA LEU A 172 30.88 6.97 -17.92
C LEU A 172 32.37 7.04 -18.31
N ALA A 173 33.07 5.91 -18.35
CA ALA A 173 34.46 5.84 -18.77
C ALA A 173 34.61 6.25 -20.25
N ARG A 174 33.75 5.77 -21.15
CA ARG A 174 33.77 6.15 -22.57
C ARG A 174 33.52 7.64 -22.78
N VAL A 175 32.57 8.22 -22.04
CA VAL A 175 32.29 9.67 -22.11
C VAL A 175 33.47 10.47 -21.56
N SER A 176 34.10 10.04 -20.46
CA SER A 176 35.30 10.72 -19.92
C SER A 176 36.49 10.70 -20.89
N GLU A 177 36.66 9.60 -21.61
CA GLU A 177 37.76 9.43 -22.56
C GLU A 177 37.53 10.31 -23.81
N GLN A 178 36.29 10.39 -24.29
CA GLN A 178 35.91 11.29 -25.37
C GLN A 178 36.08 12.77 -24.98
N LEU A 179 35.72 13.15 -23.75
CA LEU A 179 35.93 14.51 -23.25
C LEU A 179 37.42 14.85 -23.12
N ALA A 180 38.24 13.91 -22.66
CA ALA A 180 39.69 14.10 -22.60
C ALA A 180 40.30 14.29 -23.99
N ALA A 181 39.88 13.49 -24.97
CA ALA A 181 40.32 13.62 -26.36
C ALA A 181 39.91 14.98 -26.98
N LEU A 182 38.68 15.44 -26.70
CA LEU A 182 38.20 16.75 -27.15
C LEU A 182 38.95 17.91 -26.49
N GLN A 183 39.25 17.83 -25.19
CA GLN A 183 40.04 18.87 -24.50
C GLN A 183 41.44 19.01 -25.11
N VAL A 184 42.08 17.89 -25.45
CA VAL A 184 43.39 17.89 -26.12
C VAL A 184 43.31 18.52 -27.51
N ALA A 185 42.28 18.18 -28.29
CA ALA A 185 42.07 18.77 -29.62
C ALA A 185 41.80 20.28 -29.55
N VAL A 186 40.98 20.73 -28.59
CA VAL A 186 40.69 22.16 -28.38
C VAL A 186 41.94 22.91 -27.89
N ALA A 187 42.75 22.32 -27.00
CA ALA A 187 44.00 22.93 -26.54
C ALA A 187 45.05 23.05 -27.65
N ALA A 188 45.08 22.12 -28.61
CA ALA A 188 45.93 22.20 -29.79
C ALA A 188 45.49 23.32 -30.74
N LEU A 189 44.18 23.55 -30.88
CA LEU A 189 43.62 24.65 -31.68
C LEU A 189 43.82 26.02 -31.04
N SER A 190 43.88 26.10 -29.70
CA SER A 190 44.11 27.35 -28.96
C SER A 190 45.57 27.83 -28.97
N LYS A 191 46.52 27.02 -29.45
CA LYS A 191 47.96 27.35 -29.50
C LYS A 191 48.45 27.81 -30.89
N ASN A 192 47.56 27.86 -31.88
CA ASN A 192 47.75 28.53 -33.17
C ASN A 192 47.00 29.86 -33.17
#